data_AF-A0A854N1Q2-F1
#
_entry.id   AF-A0A854N1Q2-F1
#
_cell.length_a   1.000
_cell.length_b   1.000
_cell.length_c   1.000
_cell.angle_alpha   90.00
_cell.angle_beta   90.00
_cell.angle_gamma   90.00
#
_symmetry.space_group_name_H-M   'P 1'
#
loop_
_entity.id
_entity.type
_entity.pdbx_description
1 polymer ?
#
loop_
_entity_poly.entity_id
_entity_poly.type
_entity_poly.pdbx_seq_one_letter_code
_entity_poly.pdbx_strand_id
1 'polypeptide(L)'
;VDEVCRVGPGDVLVFLPGEREIREAAEALRKHHPPHTEILPLFARLSVQEQERVFKPSNARRIVLASNVAETSLTVPGIRYVVDTGLARVKRYSYRNKVEQLQVESISQAAANQRAGRCGRVANGVCIRLYEESDFAGRPRFT
;
A
#
# COMPACT_ATOMS: atom_id res chain seq x y z
N VAL A 1 -5.30 -8.38 -7.09
CA VAL A 1 -6.18 -7.22 -7.39
C VAL A 1 -7.52 -7.69 -7.98
N ASP A 2 -7.51 -8.68 -8.87
CA ASP A 2 -8.74 -9.19 -9.50
C ASP A 2 -9.81 -9.66 -8.51
N GLU A 3 -9.39 -10.32 -7.41
CA GLU A 3 -10.30 -10.75 -6.36
C GLU A 3 -11.04 -9.58 -5.70
N VAL A 4 -10.31 -8.52 -5.35
CA VAL A 4 -10.87 -7.25 -4.87
C VAL A 4 -11.77 -6.60 -5.93
N CYS A 5 -11.41 -6.73 -7.20
CA CYS A 5 -12.23 -6.18 -8.28
C CYS A 5 -13.59 -6.85 -8.42
N ARG A 6 -13.72 -8.13 -8.03
CA ARG A 6 -14.99 -8.87 -8.04
C ARG A 6 -15.95 -8.45 -6.91
N VAL A 7 -15.44 -7.90 -5.81
CA VAL A 7 -16.27 -7.50 -4.65
C VAL A 7 -17.17 -6.31 -4.99
N GLY A 8 -16.75 -5.43 -5.89
CA GLY A 8 -17.55 -4.30 -6.36
C GLY A 8 -16.74 -3.07 -6.78
N PRO A 9 -17.41 -1.92 -7.01
CA PRO A 9 -16.76 -0.68 -7.43
C PRO A 9 -15.94 -0.07 -6.30
N GLY A 10 -14.98 0.79 -6.64
CA GLY A 10 -14.13 1.52 -5.69
C GLY A 10 -12.65 1.32 -5.93
N ASP A 11 -11.86 2.27 -5.45
CA ASP A 11 -10.42 2.28 -5.69
C ASP A 11 -9.67 1.35 -4.73
N VAL A 12 -8.51 0.89 -5.17
CA VAL A 12 -7.66 -0.06 -4.46
C VAL A 12 -6.37 0.62 -4.03
N LEU A 13 -6.01 0.50 -2.76
CA LEU A 13 -4.72 0.90 -2.22
C LEU A 13 -3.90 -0.35 -1.92
N VAL A 14 -2.71 -0.46 -2.49
CA VAL A 14 -1.80 -1.59 -2.29
C VAL A 14 -0.57 -1.09 -1.53
N PHE A 15 -0.28 -1.67 -0.37
CA PHE A 15 0.93 -1.38 0.39
C PHE A 15 2.07 -2.33 0.02
N LEU A 16 3.17 -1.74 -0.44
CA LEU A 16 4.39 -2.41 -0.88
C LEU A 16 5.61 -1.91 -0.08
N PRO A 17 6.69 -2.71 0.04
CA PRO A 17 7.86 -2.35 0.85
C PRO A 17 8.56 -1.05 0.43
N GLY A 18 8.60 -0.75 -0.87
CA GLY A 18 9.29 0.42 -1.38
C GLY A 18 9.20 0.58 -2.91
N GLU A 19 9.99 1.53 -3.43
CA GLU A 19 9.93 1.96 -4.82
C GLU A 19 10.13 0.83 -5.84
N ARG A 20 11.11 -0.06 -5.60
CA ARG A 20 11.40 -1.17 -6.51
C ARG A 20 10.17 -2.05 -6.71
N GLU A 21 9.60 -2.51 -5.60
CA GLU A 21 8.43 -3.38 -5.60
C GLU A 21 7.19 -2.67 -6.18
N ILE A 22 7.06 -1.34 -5.96
CA ILE A 22 6.01 -0.52 -6.58
C ILE A 22 6.14 -0.47 -8.10
N ARG A 23 7.35 -0.24 -8.63
CA ARG A 23 7.58 -0.19 -10.08
C ARG A 23 7.34 -1.55 -10.73
N GLU A 24 7.83 -2.62 -10.13
CA GLU A 24 7.62 -4.00 -10.59
C GLU A 24 6.13 -4.36 -10.62
N ALA A 25 5.40 -4.08 -9.53
CA ALA A 25 3.95 -4.30 -9.47
C ALA A 25 3.19 -3.44 -10.49
N ALA A 26 3.60 -2.18 -10.70
CA ALA A 26 3.00 -1.31 -11.68
C ALA A 26 3.15 -1.85 -13.11
N GLU A 27 4.35 -2.35 -13.45
CA GLU A 27 4.62 -2.94 -14.75
C GLU A 27 3.81 -4.22 -14.96
N ALA A 28 3.78 -5.11 -13.96
CA ALA A 28 2.99 -6.34 -14.02
C ALA A 28 1.50 -6.05 -14.20
N LEU A 29 0.96 -5.08 -13.45
CA LEU A 29 -0.44 -4.67 -13.58
C LEU A 29 -0.71 -4.02 -14.93
N ARG A 30 0.21 -3.22 -15.49
CA ARG A 30 0.04 -2.63 -16.83
C ARG A 30 -0.13 -3.69 -17.93
N LYS A 31 0.44 -4.88 -17.74
CA LYS A 31 0.30 -6.01 -18.67
C LYS A 31 -1.02 -6.78 -18.51
N HIS A 32 -1.67 -6.71 -17.34
CA HIS A 32 -2.80 -7.58 -16.98
C HIS A 32 -3.98 -6.86 -16.29
N HIS A 33 -4.11 -5.54 -16.42
CA HIS A 33 -5.17 -4.82 -15.72
C HIS A 33 -6.54 -4.93 -16.42
N PRO A 34 -7.65 -4.86 -15.65
CA PRO A 34 -8.97 -4.67 -16.22
C PRO A 34 -9.06 -3.40 -17.06
N PRO A 35 -9.85 -3.36 -18.15
CA PRO A 35 -10.06 -2.13 -18.92
C PRO A 35 -10.58 -1.00 -18.01
N HIS A 36 -10.26 0.25 -18.35
CA HIS A 36 -10.62 1.44 -17.57
C HIS A 36 -10.08 1.46 -16.14
N THR A 37 -8.81 1.06 -15.98
CA THR A 37 -8.09 1.13 -14.70
C THR A 37 -6.84 2.02 -14.82
N GLU A 38 -6.65 2.90 -13.85
CA GLU A 38 -5.45 3.72 -13.72
C GLU A 38 -4.52 3.16 -12.64
N ILE A 39 -3.25 2.96 -13.00
CA ILE A 39 -2.22 2.47 -12.07
C ILE A 39 -1.35 3.64 -11.65
N LEU A 40 -1.42 4.00 -10.37
CA LEU A 40 -0.79 5.20 -9.81
C LEU A 40 0.24 4.81 -8.74
N PRO A 41 1.55 4.92 -9.03
CA PRO A 41 2.57 4.73 -8.00
C PRO A 41 2.57 5.89 -7.01
N LEU A 42 2.90 5.61 -5.74
CA LEU A 42 2.95 6.59 -4.66
C LEU A 42 4.10 6.27 -3.67
N PHE A 43 5.24 6.96 -3.80
CA PHE A 43 6.39 6.82 -2.91
C PHE A 43 7.13 8.16 -2.77
N ALA A 44 7.92 8.30 -1.70
CA ALA A 44 8.48 9.59 -1.26
C ALA A 44 9.35 10.32 -2.30
N ARG A 45 9.98 9.59 -3.24
CA ARG A 45 10.85 10.17 -4.28
C ARG A 45 10.10 10.76 -5.48
N LEU A 46 8.79 10.52 -5.60
CA LEU A 46 7.98 11.12 -6.67
C LEU A 46 7.94 12.64 -6.54
N SER A 47 7.87 13.33 -7.69
CA SER A 47 7.61 14.77 -7.71
C SER A 47 6.26 15.10 -7.08
N VAL A 48 6.09 16.35 -6.62
CA VAL A 48 4.82 16.81 -6.04
C VAL A 48 3.68 16.62 -7.04
N GLN A 49 3.90 16.96 -8.31
CA GLN A 49 2.89 16.79 -9.36
C GLN A 49 2.47 15.33 -9.54
N GLU A 50 3.40 14.38 -9.41
CA GLU A 50 3.08 12.95 -9.49
C GLU A 50 2.32 12.45 -8.28
N GLN A 51 2.70 12.88 -7.07
CA GLN A 51 1.97 12.55 -5.84
C GLN A 51 0.54 13.10 -5.90
N GLU A 52 0.35 14.31 -6.45
CA GLU A 52 -0.98 14.93 -6.56
C GLU A 52 -1.94 14.18 -7.48
N ARG A 53 -1.45 13.34 -8.38
CA ARG A 53 -2.30 12.56 -9.30
C ARG A 53 -3.28 11.66 -8.57
N VAL A 54 -2.91 11.15 -7.38
CA VAL A 54 -3.78 10.28 -6.58
C VAL A 54 -5.00 11.01 -6.01
N PHE A 55 -4.99 12.35 -5.99
CA PHE A 55 -6.11 13.17 -5.52
C PHE A 55 -7.01 13.65 -6.65
N LYS A 56 -6.53 13.60 -7.90
CA LYS A 56 -7.34 14.03 -9.05
C LYS A 56 -8.50 13.07 -9.25
N PRO A 57 -9.72 13.59 -9.46
CA PRO A 57 -10.87 12.74 -9.77
C PRO A 57 -10.63 12.01 -11.09
N SER A 58 -11.07 10.76 -11.16
CA SER A 58 -11.05 9.97 -12.39
C SER A 58 -12.36 9.20 -12.52
N ASN A 59 -12.79 8.99 -13.76
CA ASN A 59 -13.92 8.11 -14.09
C ASN A 59 -13.48 6.65 -14.20
N ALA A 60 -12.17 6.38 -14.19
CA ALA A 60 -11.58 5.05 -14.16
C ALA A 60 -11.34 4.59 -12.73
N ARG A 61 -11.35 3.26 -12.53
CA ARG A 61 -10.96 2.69 -11.23
C ARG A 61 -9.46 2.93 -11.02
N ARG A 62 -9.06 3.38 -9.84
CA ARG A 62 -7.65 3.63 -9.52
C ARG A 62 -7.08 2.48 -8.67
N ILE A 63 -5.89 2.02 -9.05
CA ILE A 63 -5.04 1.16 -8.23
C ILE A 63 -3.83 1.99 -7.83
N VAL A 64 -3.81 2.39 -6.56
CA VAL A 64 -2.72 3.16 -5.97
C VAL A 64 -1.72 2.19 -5.33
N LEU A 65 -0.48 2.20 -5.82
CA LEU A 65 0.61 1.35 -5.34
C LEU A 65 1.52 2.19 -4.45
N ALA A 66 1.42 2.01 -3.14
CA ALA A 66 2.01 2.91 -2.17
C ALA A 66 3.03 2.23 -1.24
N SER A 67 4.02 3.01 -0.80
CA SER A 67 4.79 2.66 0.40
C SER A 67 4.04 3.10 1.67
N ASN A 68 4.69 2.99 2.82
CA ASN A 68 4.23 3.56 4.08
C ASN A 68 3.97 5.09 4.07
N VAL A 69 4.28 5.81 2.98
CA VAL A 69 3.88 7.22 2.82
C VAL A 69 2.36 7.42 2.89
N ALA A 70 1.58 6.39 2.52
CA ALA A 70 0.12 6.41 2.62
C ALA A 70 -0.42 5.98 4.00
N GLU A 71 0.43 5.65 4.97
CA GLU A 71 0.01 5.03 6.24
C GLU A 71 -0.67 6.03 7.20
N THR A 72 -0.14 7.24 7.34
CA THR A 72 -0.63 8.23 8.31
C THR A 72 -1.28 9.43 7.64
N SER A 73 -0.55 10.17 6.81
CA SER A 73 -0.93 11.54 6.43
C SER A 73 -1.68 11.68 5.10
N LEU A 74 -1.63 10.68 4.21
CA LEU A 74 -2.30 10.75 2.91
C LEU A 74 -3.69 10.11 2.96
N THR A 75 -4.74 10.89 2.69
CA THR A 75 -6.09 10.37 2.48
C THR A 75 -6.38 10.36 0.99
N VAL A 76 -6.13 9.22 0.34
CA VAL A 76 -6.52 9.03 -1.06
C VAL A 76 -8.06 8.90 -1.10
N PRO A 77 -8.78 9.76 -1.85
CA PRO A 77 -10.23 9.67 -1.94
C PRO A 77 -10.64 8.40 -2.68
N GLY A 78 -11.83 7.86 -2.37
CA GLY A 78 -12.41 6.74 -3.12
C GLY A 78 -11.85 5.35 -2.80
N ILE A 79 -10.87 5.24 -1.89
CA ILE A 79 -10.33 3.94 -1.45
C ILE A 79 -11.42 3.15 -0.72
N ARG A 80 -11.85 2.06 -1.34
CA ARG A 80 -12.74 1.07 -0.73
C ARG A 80 -12.00 -0.20 -0.34
N TYR A 81 -10.86 -0.45 -0.96
CA TYR A 81 -10.14 -1.69 -0.78
C TYR A 81 -8.67 -1.46 -0.47
N VAL A 82 -8.15 -2.26 0.45
CA VAL A 82 -6.72 -2.29 0.78
C VAL A 82 -6.16 -3.68 0.51
N VAL A 83 -4.97 -3.74 -0.08
CA VAL A 83 -4.16 -4.95 -0.18
C VAL A 83 -2.85 -4.68 0.53
N ASP A 84 -2.54 -5.43 1.58
CA ASP A 84 -1.35 -5.23 2.40
C ASP A 84 -0.40 -6.41 2.29
N THR A 85 0.81 -6.16 1.76
CA THR A 85 1.89 -7.17 1.77
C THR A 85 2.42 -7.45 3.16
N GLY A 86 2.11 -6.60 4.15
CA GLY A 86 2.58 -6.75 5.52
C GLY A 86 4.06 -6.44 5.71
N LEU A 87 4.71 -5.85 4.70
CA LEU A 87 6.12 -5.52 4.73
C LEU A 87 6.32 -4.00 4.66
N ALA A 88 7.43 -3.53 5.22
CA ALA A 88 7.88 -2.15 5.09
C ALA A 88 9.41 -2.09 5.07
N ARG A 89 9.94 -1.07 4.40
CA ARG A 89 11.36 -0.74 4.45
C ARG A 89 11.62 0.20 5.63
N VAL A 90 12.31 -0.31 6.65
CA VAL A 90 12.55 0.38 7.94
C VAL A 90 14.04 0.70 8.07
N LYS A 91 14.36 1.88 8.61
CA LYS A 91 15.73 2.30 8.89
C LYS A 91 16.21 1.62 10.17
N ARG A 92 17.29 0.86 10.09
CA ARG A 92 17.92 0.17 11.21
C ARG A 92 19.37 0.60 11.36
N TYR A 93 19.79 0.79 12.61
CA TYR A 93 21.18 1.06 12.95
C TYR A 93 21.92 -0.25 13.26
N SER A 94 22.98 -0.54 12.52
CA SER A 94 23.87 -1.66 12.82
C SER A 94 24.98 -1.20 13.75
N TYR A 95 24.88 -1.53 15.04
CA TYR A 95 25.92 -1.19 16.03
C TYR A 95 27.29 -1.77 15.67
N ARG A 96 27.31 -3.00 15.11
CA ARG A 96 28.54 -3.69 14.72
C ARG A 96 29.28 -2.96 13.60
N ASN A 97 28.55 -2.48 12.61
CA ASN A 97 29.13 -1.85 11.41
C ASN A 97 29.11 -0.31 11.49
N LYS A 98 28.47 0.26 12.52
CA LYS A 98 28.24 1.70 12.70
C LYS A 98 27.60 2.38 11.48
N VAL A 99 26.74 1.67 10.78
CA VAL A 99 26.02 2.17 9.59
C VAL A 99 24.52 2.06 9.75
N GLU A 100 23.80 3.00 9.16
CA GLU A 100 22.36 2.92 8.97
C GLU A 100 22.05 2.19 7.66
N GLN A 101 21.12 1.25 7.72
CA GLN A 101 20.67 0.49 6.56
C GLN A 101 19.16 0.41 6.51
N LEU A 102 18.62 0.29 5.30
CA LEU A 102 17.19 0.09 5.08
C LEU A 102 16.90 -1.40 4.91
N GLN A 103 16.25 -2.00 5.89
CA GLN A 103 15.86 -3.41 5.86
C GLN A 103 14.37 -3.55 5.55
N VAL A 104 14.02 -4.59 4.81
CA VAL A 104 12.62 -4.97 4.60
C VAL A 104 12.23 -5.93 5.72
N GLU A 105 11.21 -5.56 6.48
CA GLU A 105 10.77 -6.29 7.65
C GLU A 105 9.23 -6.35 7.69
N SER A 106 8.69 -7.31 8.44
CA SER A 106 7.27 -7.38 8.76
C SER A 106 6.83 -6.17 9.59
N ILE A 107 5.69 -5.58 9.22
CA ILE A 107 5.11 -4.46 9.96
C ILE A 107 4.51 -4.90 11.29
N SER A 108 4.40 -3.99 12.25
CA SER A 108 3.70 -4.22 13.51
C SER A 108 2.19 -4.44 13.31
N GLN A 109 1.54 -5.00 14.33
CA GLN A 109 0.08 -5.11 14.34
C GLN A 109 -0.58 -3.72 14.26
N ALA A 110 -0.03 -2.72 14.95
CA ALA A 110 -0.52 -1.35 14.89
C ALA A 110 -0.45 -0.77 13.47
N ALA A 111 0.67 -0.92 12.77
CA ALA A 111 0.83 -0.47 11.39
C ALA A 111 -0.16 -1.18 10.43
N ALA A 112 -0.27 -2.51 10.55
CA ALA A 112 -1.24 -3.29 9.77
C ALA A 112 -2.70 -2.84 10.00
N ASN A 113 -3.04 -2.48 11.24
CA ASN A 113 -4.37 -1.95 11.56
C ASN A 113 -4.57 -0.52 11.01
N GLN A 114 -3.53 0.33 11.04
CA GLN A 114 -3.60 1.65 10.40
C GLN A 114 -3.77 1.57 8.87
N ARG A 115 -3.09 0.62 8.23
CA ARG A 115 -3.26 0.30 6.80
C ARG A 115 -4.66 -0.18 6.49
N ALA A 116 -5.20 -1.11 7.29
CA ALA A 116 -6.58 -1.57 7.16
C ALA A 116 -7.59 -0.42 7.30
N GLY A 117 -7.34 0.53 8.21
CA GLY A 117 -8.18 1.73 8.38
C GLY A 117 -8.15 2.73 7.21
N ARG A 118 -7.39 2.46 6.13
CA ARG A 118 -7.43 3.26 4.89
C ARG A 118 -8.62 2.91 3.99
N CYS A 119 -9.19 1.71 4.15
CA CYS A 119 -10.53 1.42 3.65
C CYS A 119 -11.56 1.62 4.79
N GLY A 120 -12.81 1.96 4.46
CA GLY A 120 -13.88 2.05 5.47
C GLY A 120 -14.36 3.45 5.86
N ARG A 121 -13.76 4.53 5.34
CA ARG A 121 -14.17 5.91 5.70
C ARG A 121 -15.46 6.39 5.05
N VAL A 122 -15.85 5.80 3.92
CA VAL A 122 -17.00 6.26 3.09
C VAL A 122 -18.05 5.16 2.89
N ALA A 123 -17.68 3.88 3.05
CA ALA A 123 -18.56 2.70 2.97
C ALA A 123 -17.83 1.48 3.56
N ASN A 124 -18.52 0.34 3.75
CA ASN A 124 -17.92 -0.94 4.13
C ASN A 124 -16.74 -1.29 3.20
N GLY A 125 -15.52 -1.14 3.71
CA GLY A 125 -14.28 -1.41 2.97
C GLY A 125 -13.74 -2.80 3.31
N VAL A 126 -12.91 -3.35 2.41
CA VAL A 126 -12.26 -4.65 2.62
C VAL A 126 -10.74 -4.47 2.61
N CYS A 127 -10.07 -5.02 3.62
CA CYS A 127 -8.62 -5.12 3.68
C CYS A 127 -8.20 -6.58 3.52
N ILE A 128 -7.41 -6.86 2.49
CA ILE A 128 -6.80 -8.18 2.25
C ILE A 128 -5.33 -8.13 2.67
N ARG A 129 -4.94 -9.03 3.57
CA ARG A 129 -3.56 -9.21 4.02
C ARG A 129 -2.95 -10.38 3.27
N LEU A 130 -1.78 -10.20 2.68
CA LEU A 130 -1.07 -11.24 1.92
C LEU A 130 -0.14 -12.08 2.82
N TYR A 131 -0.57 -12.30 4.05
CA TYR A 131 0.13 -13.05 5.08
C TYR A 131 -0.90 -13.70 6.00
N GLU A 132 -0.51 -14.83 6.59
CA GLU A 132 -1.37 -15.65 7.44
C GLU A 132 -1.81 -14.90 8.71
N GLU A 133 -2.98 -15.26 9.23
CA GLU A 133 -3.49 -14.71 10.49
C GLU A 133 -2.58 -15.04 11.68
N SER A 134 -1.96 -16.23 11.68
CA SER A 134 -0.99 -16.64 12.71
C SER A 134 0.28 -15.79 12.68
N ASP A 135 0.78 -15.43 11.50
CA ASP A 135 1.89 -14.48 11.34
C ASP A 135 1.47 -13.10 11.87
N PHE A 136 0.28 -12.60 11.49
CA PHE A 136 -0.25 -11.35 12.04
C PHE A 136 -0.28 -11.34 13.57
N ALA A 137 -0.82 -12.38 14.19
CA ALA A 137 -0.95 -12.50 15.63
C ALA A 137 0.42 -12.59 16.34
N GLY A 138 1.43 -13.17 15.69
CA GLY A 138 2.80 -13.29 16.21
C GLY A 138 3.66 -12.03 16.08
N ARG A 139 3.25 -11.04 15.28
CA ARG A 139 4.02 -9.80 15.07
C ARG A 139 4.02 -8.90 16.31
N PRO A 140 5.06 -8.06 16.52
CA PRO A 140 5.06 -7.07 17.58
C PRO A 140 3.85 -6.13 17.50
N ARG A 141 3.29 -5.75 18.65
CA ARG A 141 2.17 -4.80 18.69
C ARG A 141 2.55 -3.43 18.13
N PHE A 142 3.78 -2.99 18.38
CA PHE A 142 4.34 -1.71 17.96
C PHE A 142 5.77 -1.91 17.46
N THR A 143 6.25 -0.97 16.64
CA THR A 143 7.59 -0.95 16.00
C THR A 143 8.39 0.24 16.48
#